data_AF-A0A932BEJ6-F1
#
_entry.id   AF-A0A932BEJ6-F1
#
_cell.length_a   1.000
_cell.length_b   1.000
_cell.length_c   1.000
_cell.angle_alpha   90.00
_cell.angle_beta   90.00
_cell.angle_gamma   90.00
#
_symmetry.space_group_name_H-M   'P 1'
#
loop_
_entity.id
_entity.type
_entity.pdbx_description
1 polymer ?
#
loop_
_entity_poly.entity_id
_entity_poly.type
_entity_poly.pdbx_seq_one_letter_code
_entity_poly.pdbx_strand_id
1 'polypeptide(L)'
;MTAKPDDLALTEWKRQFDAALRVVEAMVEGSRKMCEAQLEAAIEAHARAEATRQLLATTVDAQELWKIQSEWVSANVEKSLSCWQGLCQTALETESCVVNCLCQQKGGFESQVPASVSAASQAPLVQMMDTAYKRWQETIRQFYAAPMISQPEARKSA
;
A
#
# COMPACT_ATOMS: atom_id res chain seq x y z
N MET A 1 28.49 40.45 -24.95
CA MET A 1 27.28 40.26 -25.77
C MET A 1 26.14 39.97 -24.81
N THR A 2 25.24 40.93 -24.62
CA THR A 2 24.04 40.80 -23.78
C THR A 2 23.01 39.95 -24.53
N ALA A 3 22.50 38.89 -23.90
CA ALA A 3 21.44 38.05 -24.48
C ALA A 3 20.21 38.91 -24.78
N LYS A 4 19.55 38.69 -25.92
CA LYS A 4 18.31 39.40 -26.25
C LYS A 4 17.19 38.93 -25.31
N PRO A 5 16.26 39.80 -24.92
CA PRO A 5 15.14 39.43 -24.04
C PRO A 5 14.35 38.20 -24.53
N ASP A 6 14.22 38.04 -25.84
CA ASP A 6 13.52 36.92 -26.48
C ASP A 6 14.23 35.57 -26.26
N ASP A 7 15.57 35.56 -26.18
CA ASP A 7 16.36 34.35 -25.94
C ASP A 7 16.20 33.86 -24.49
N LEU A 8 16.03 34.80 -23.55
CA LEU A 8 15.79 34.50 -22.13
C LEU A 8 14.39 33.93 -21.92
N ALA A 9 13.38 34.50 -22.58
CA ALA A 9 12.00 34.00 -22.52
C ALA A 9 11.87 32.58 -23.12
N LEU A 10 12.51 32.33 -24.26
CA LEU A 10 12.50 31.00 -24.88
C LEU A 10 13.24 29.96 -24.03
N THR A 11 14.34 30.35 -23.39
CA THR A 11 15.11 29.48 -22.49
C THR A 11 14.29 29.11 -21.26
N GLU A 12 13.62 30.09 -20.67
CA GLU A 12 12.74 29.87 -19.52
C GLU A 12 11.55 28.98 -19.88
N TRP A 13 10.93 29.19 -21.04
CA TRP A 13 9.82 28.36 -21.50
C TRP A 13 10.24 26.90 -21.74
N LYS A 14 11.39 26.67 -22.38
CA LYS A 14 11.95 25.32 -22.56
C LYS A 14 12.21 24.64 -21.22
N ARG A 15 12.73 25.39 -20.24
CA ARG A 15 13.01 24.90 -18.89
C ARG A 15 11.73 24.50 -18.15
N GLN A 16 10.67 25.30 -18.25
CA GLN A 16 9.34 24.98 -17.72
C GLN A 16 8.74 23.73 -18.38
N PHE A 17 8.85 23.63 -19.69
CA PHE A 17 8.37 22.46 -20.42
C PHE A 17 9.13 21.17 -20.04
N ASP A 18 10.46 21.24 -19.89
CA ASP A 18 11.27 20.10 -19.42
C ASP A 18 10.86 19.63 -18.01
N ALA A 19 10.62 20.56 -17.08
CA ALA A 19 10.13 20.19 -15.75
C ALA A 19 8.74 19.55 -15.78
N ALA A 20 7.83 20.04 -16.64
CA ALA A 20 6.52 19.43 -16.82
C ALA A 20 6.63 17.99 -17.34
N LEU A 21 7.53 17.74 -18.30
CA LEU A 21 7.79 16.37 -18.80
C LEU A 21 8.31 15.46 -17.69
N ARG A 22 9.27 15.91 -16.88
CA ARG A 22 9.80 15.12 -15.75
C ARG A 22 8.76 14.83 -14.68
N VAL A 23 7.84 15.77 -14.41
CA VAL A 23 6.71 15.55 -13.51
C VAL A 23 5.79 14.44 -14.06
N VAL A 24 5.48 14.46 -15.35
CA VAL A 24 4.69 13.40 -16.00
C VAL A 24 5.40 12.05 -15.92
N GLU A 25 6.70 11.99 -16.20
CA GLU A 25 7.50 10.77 -16.07
C GLU A 25 7.47 10.21 -14.64
N ALA A 26 7.64 11.06 -13.63
CA ALA A 26 7.58 10.64 -12.23
C ALA A 26 6.22 10.06 -11.83
N MET A 27 5.12 10.67 -12.29
CA MET A 27 3.76 10.17 -12.04
C MET A 27 3.49 8.84 -12.74
N VAL A 28 3.91 8.72 -14.00
CA VAL A 28 3.75 7.48 -14.78
C VAL A 28 4.54 6.34 -14.15
N GLU A 29 5.80 6.58 -13.78
CA GLU A 29 6.64 5.57 -13.15
C GLU A 29 6.11 5.16 -11.76
N GLY A 30 5.64 6.12 -10.96
CA GLY A 30 4.96 5.83 -9.70
C GLY A 30 3.74 4.94 -9.88
N SER A 31 2.87 5.30 -10.83
CA SER A 31 1.67 4.53 -11.15
C SER A 31 2.00 3.12 -11.64
N ARG A 32 3.05 2.97 -12.45
CA ARG A 32 3.55 1.67 -12.93
C ARG A 32 3.97 0.78 -11.76
N LYS A 33 4.82 1.28 -10.87
CA LYS A 33 5.29 0.54 -9.68
C LYS A 33 4.14 0.11 -8.77
N MET A 34 3.15 0.99 -8.56
CA MET A 34 1.97 0.66 -7.77
C MET A 34 1.14 -0.46 -8.42
N CYS A 35 0.95 -0.41 -9.73
CA CYS A 35 0.24 -1.44 -10.48
C CYS A 35 0.98 -2.79 -10.42
N GLU A 36 2.30 -2.79 -10.61
CA GLU A 36 3.15 -3.98 -10.50
C GLU A 36 3.03 -4.62 -9.10
N ALA A 37 3.10 -3.81 -8.04
CA ALA A 37 2.95 -4.30 -6.67
C ALA A 37 1.55 -4.88 -6.39
N GLN A 38 0.49 -4.24 -6.89
CA GLN A 38 -0.89 -4.76 -6.76
C GLN A 38 -1.07 -6.07 -7.50
N LEU A 39 -0.50 -6.19 -8.71
CA LEU A 39 -0.59 -7.40 -9.52
C LEU A 39 0.14 -8.56 -8.85
N GLU A 40 1.36 -8.33 -8.33
CA GLU A 40 2.12 -9.35 -7.59
C GLU A 40 1.35 -9.83 -6.36
N ALA A 41 0.80 -8.89 -5.57
CA ALA A 41 -0.01 -9.21 -4.40
C ALA A 41 -1.26 -10.02 -4.78
N ALA A 42 -1.92 -9.70 -5.89
CA ALA A 42 -3.10 -10.44 -6.36
C ALA A 42 -2.74 -11.87 -6.80
N ILE A 43 -1.62 -12.06 -7.51
CA ILE A 43 -1.12 -13.38 -7.92
C ILE A 43 -0.80 -14.23 -6.68
N GLU A 44 -0.08 -13.67 -5.71
CA GLU A 44 0.26 -14.39 -4.47
C GLU A 44 -0.99 -14.76 -3.67
N ALA A 45 -1.95 -13.83 -3.52
CA ALA A 45 -3.20 -14.08 -2.82
C ALA A 45 -4.02 -15.20 -3.49
N HIS A 46 -4.07 -15.22 -4.82
CA HIS A 46 -4.75 -16.28 -5.57
C HIS A 46 -4.09 -17.64 -5.34
N ALA A 47 -2.76 -17.73 -5.48
CA ALA A 47 -2.03 -18.97 -5.25
C ALA A 47 -2.22 -19.52 -3.82
N ARG A 48 -2.22 -18.63 -2.81
CA ARG A 48 -2.48 -19.00 -1.41
C ARG A 48 -3.91 -19.48 -1.19
N ALA A 49 -4.90 -18.85 -1.83
CA ALA A 49 -6.28 -19.28 -1.76
C ALA A 49 -6.45 -20.69 -2.35
N GLU A 50 -5.81 -20.99 -3.47
CA GLU A 50 -5.80 -22.34 -4.05
C GLU A 50 -5.14 -23.36 -3.13
N ALA A 51 -3.95 -23.05 -2.59
CA ALA A 51 -3.29 -23.94 -1.63
C ALA A 51 -4.16 -24.21 -0.38
N THR A 52 -4.87 -23.19 0.10
CA THR A 52 -5.78 -23.31 1.25
C THR A 52 -6.99 -24.18 0.90
N ARG A 53 -7.57 -24.03 -0.30
CA ARG A 53 -8.66 -24.91 -0.77
C ARG A 53 -8.22 -26.38 -0.81
N GLN A 54 -7.00 -26.65 -1.27
CA GLN A 54 -6.45 -28.01 -1.30
C GLN A 54 -6.29 -28.58 0.11
N LEU A 55 -5.77 -27.79 1.06
CA LEU A 55 -5.66 -28.20 2.47
C LEU A 55 -7.03 -28.49 3.09
N LEU A 56 -8.02 -27.64 2.84
CA LEU A 56 -9.39 -27.82 3.32
C LEU A 56 -10.02 -29.12 2.78
N ALA A 57 -9.75 -29.47 1.51
CA ALA A 57 -10.31 -30.68 0.90
C ALA A 57 -9.84 -31.98 1.57
N THR A 58 -8.66 -31.97 2.20
CA THR A 58 -8.09 -33.13 2.90
C THR A 58 -8.29 -33.10 4.41
N THR A 59 -8.84 -32.03 4.96
CA THR A 59 -9.00 -31.84 6.40
C THR A 59 -10.21 -32.62 6.92
N VAL A 60 -10.01 -33.44 7.95
CA VAL A 60 -11.08 -34.26 8.56
C VAL A 60 -11.38 -33.88 10.01
N ASP A 61 -10.52 -33.07 10.61
CA ASP A 61 -10.61 -32.66 12.01
C ASP A 61 -10.99 -31.18 12.15
N ALA A 62 -11.84 -30.89 13.13
CA ALA A 62 -12.31 -29.54 13.40
C ALA A 62 -11.17 -28.65 13.91
N GLN A 63 -10.26 -29.18 14.73
CA GLN A 63 -9.12 -28.40 15.25
C GLN A 63 -8.11 -28.07 14.12
N GLU A 64 -7.88 -28.98 13.18
CA GLU A 64 -7.12 -28.71 11.96
C GLU A 64 -7.76 -27.63 11.09
N LEU A 65 -9.08 -27.68 10.88
CA LEU A 65 -9.79 -26.67 10.10
C LEU A 65 -9.70 -25.28 10.74
N TRP A 66 -9.81 -25.22 12.07
CA TRP A 66 -9.61 -24.00 12.85
C TRP A 66 -8.19 -23.43 12.70
N LYS A 67 -7.18 -24.30 12.75
CA LYS A 67 -5.79 -23.90 12.54
C LYS A 67 -5.60 -23.30 11.15
N ILE A 68 -6.05 -24.00 10.11
CA ILE A 68 -5.97 -23.54 8.71
C ILE A 68 -6.64 -22.18 8.53
N GLN A 69 -7.83 -21.99 9.10
CA GLN A 69 -8.52 -20.70 9.04
C GLN A 69 -7.71 -19.60 9.73
N SER A 70 -7.22 -19.84 10.95
CA SER A 70 -6.46 -18.82 11.70
C SER A 70 -5.17 -18.40 10.99
N GLU A 71 -4.46 -19.37 10.40
CA GLU A 71 -3.23 -19.13 9.64
C GLU A 71 -3.52 -18.39 8.34
N TRP A 72 -4.57 -18.79 7.61
CA TRP A 72 -4.96 -18.13 6.36
C TRP A 72 -5.35 -16.67 6.60
N VAL A 73 -6.19 -16.38 7.60
CA VAL A 73 -6.60 -15.00 7.86
C VAL A 73 -5.38 -14.16 8.29
N SER A 74 -4.57 -14.66 9.24
CA SER A 74 -3.35 -13.98 9.72
C SER A 74 -2.43 -13.58 8.56
N ALA A 75 -2.12 -14.55 7.70
CA ALA A 75 -1.23 -14.34 6.57
C ALA A 75 -1.81 -13.40 5.50
N ASN A 76 -3.12 -13.40 5.27
CA ASN A 76 -3.75 -12.50 4.29
C ASN A 76 -3.78 -11.05 4.77
N VAL A 77 -4.06 -10.82 6.06
CA VAL A 77 -4.07 -9.47 6.59
C VAL A 77 -2.65 -8.90 6.60
N GLU A 78 -1.65 -9.67 7.02
CA GLU A 78 -0.24 -9.28 6.96
C GLU A 78 0.17 -8.83 5.54
N LYS A 79 -0.13 -9.67 4.54
CA LYS A 79 0.21 -9.39 3.14
C LYS A 79 -0.54 -8.21 2.58
N SER A 80 -1.83 -8.08 2.91
CA SER A 80 -2.63 -6.93 2.50
C SER A 80 -2.05 -5.63 3.02
N LEU A 81 -1.65 -5.60 4.30
CA LEU A 81 -1.02 -4.42 4.90
C LEU A 81 0.34 -4.11 4.30
N SER A 82 1.18 -5.13 4.08
CA SER A 82 2.46 -4.95 3.41
C SER A 82 2.29 -4.35 2.01
N CYS A 83 1.27 -4.79 1.26
CA CYS A 83 0.94 -4.22 -0.04
C CYS A 83 0.55 -2.74 0.10
N TRP A 84 -0.38 -2.41 0.98
CA TRP A 84 -0.79 -1.02 1.22
C TRP A 84 0.36 -0.11 1.69
N GLN A 85 1.25 -0.62 2.55
CA GLN A 85 2.46 0.11 2.95
C GLN A 85 3.36 0.41 1.75
N GLY A 86 3.59 -0.57 0.87
CA GLY A 86 4.36 -0.38 -0.36
C GLY A 86 3.73 0.64 -1.31
N LEU A 87 2.39 0.65 -1.42
CA LEU A 87 1.66 1.63 -2.23
C LEU A 87 1.80 3.05 -1.68
N CYS A 88 1.60 3.23 -0.37
CA CYS A 88 1.79 4.52 0.29
C CYS A 88 3.23 5.03 0.16
N GLN A 89 4.22 4.15 0.35
CA GLN A 89 5.64 4.50 0.19
C GLN A 89 5.95 4.94 -1.24
N THR A 90 5.46 4.20 -2.23
CA THR A 90 5.62 4.56 -3.65
C THR A 90 4.98 5.93 -3.95
N ALA A 91 3.79 6.20 -3.41
CA ALA A 91 3.13 7.49 -3.59
C ALA A 91 3.96 8.65 -2.99
N LEU A 92 4.52 8.46 -1.79
CA LEU A 92 5.39 9.47 -1.15
C LEU A 92 6.68 9.72 -1.96
N GLU A 93 7.30 8.67 -2.50
CA GLU A 93 8.48 8.80 -3.35
C GLU A 93 8.17 9.54 -4.65
N THR A 94 7.02 9.25 -5.26
CA THR A 94 6.54 9.98 -6.44
C THR A 94 6.27 11.45 -6.14
N GLU A 95 5.60 11.76 -5.03
CA GLU A 95 5.36 13.15 -4.60
C GLU A 95 6.68 13.89 -4.38
N SER A 96 7.64 13.28 -3.69
CA SER A 96 8.98 13.84 -3.48
C SER A 96 9.69 14.12 -4.81
N CYS A 97 9.61 13.20 -5.78
CA CYS A 97 10.16 13.39 -7.11
C CYS A 97 9.52 14.59 -7.84
N VAL A 98 8.20 14.71 -7.79
CA VAL A 98 7.45 15.84 -8.37
C VAL A 98 7.87 17.17 -7.73
N VAL A 99 7.93 17.23 -6.40
CA VAL A 99 8.36 18.42 -5.65
C VAL A 99 9.79 18.80 -6.02
N ASN A 100 10.70 17.83 -6.19
CA ASN A 100 12.07 18.08 -6.61
C ASN A 100 12.14 18.66 -8.04
N CYS A 101 11.35 18.12 -8.98
CA CYS A 101 11.28 18.65 -10.35
C CYS A 101 10.82 20.12 -10.36
N LEU A 102 9.85 20.46 -9.50
CA LEU A 102 9.31 21.82 -9.38
C LEU A 102 10.23 22.76 -8.58
N CYS A 103 10.89 22.28 -7.52
CA CYS A 103 11.76 23.11 -6.67
C CYS A 103 13.12 23.39 -7.30
N GLN A 104 13.66 22.47 -8.11
CA GLN A 104 14.82 22.75 -8.97
C GLN A 104 14.54 23.89 -9.96
N GLN A 105 13.28 24.33 -10.09
CA GLN A 105 12.94 25.48 -10.89
C GLN A 105 13.07 26.86 -10.23
N LYS A 106 13.35 26.95 -8.91
CA LYS A 106 13.39 28.20 -8.12
C LYS A 106 14.56 29.15 -8.44
N GLY A 107 14.91 29.31 -9.72
CA GLY A 107 15.77 30.38 -10.22
C GLY A 107 15.01 31.51 -10.94
N GLY A 108 13.69 31.43 -11.14
CA GLY A 108 12.99 32.45 -11.94
C GLY A 108 11.46 32.49 -11.94
N PHE A 109 10.76 31.64 -11.18
CA PHE A 109 9.30 31.70 -11.13
C PHE A 109 8.80 31.46 -9.71
N GLU A 110 8.09 32.43 -9.14
CA GLU A 110 7.38 32.30 -7.88
C GLU A 110 6.37 31.15 -8.03
N SER A 111 6.69 30.04 -7.37
CA SER A 111 5.94 28.80 -7.42
C SER A 111 4.58 28.99 -6.75
N GLN A 112 3.54 29.29 -7.53
CA GLN A 112 2.15 29.08 -7.14
C GLN A 112 1.80 27.60 -7.27
N VAL A 113 2.51 26.73 -6.55
CA VAL A 113 1.97 25.39 -6.26
C VAL A 113 1.03 25.59 -5.06
N PRO A 114 -0.28 25.41 -5.22
CA PRO A 114 -1.19 25.54 -4.09
C PRO A 114 -0.78 24.53 -3.02
N ALA A 115 -0.62 25.02 -1.79
CA ALA A 115 -0.25 24.25 -0.60
C ALA A 115 -1.19 23.06 -0.29
N SER A 116 -2.28 22.92 -1.06
CA SER A 116 -3.26 21.84 -0.94
C SER A 116 -2.77 20.48 -1.41
N VAL A 117 -1.64 20.38 -2.13
CA VAL A 117 -1.07 19.09 -2.54
C VAL A 117 -0.23 18.44 -1.42
N SER A 118 0.28 19.22 -0.46
CA SER A 118 1.30 18.78 0.50
C SER A 118 0.77 18.32 1.86
N ALA A 119 -0.53 18.45 2.15
CA ALA A 119 -1.05 18.37 3.52
C ALA A 119 -1.94 17.15 3.84
N ALA A 120 -2.05 16.17 2.95
CA ALA A 120 -2.50 14.84 3.36
C ALA A 120 -1.26 13.99 3.59
N SER A 121 -0.50 14.28 4.66
CA SER A 121 0.56 13.37 5.09
C SER A 121 -0.10 12.00 5.21
N GLN A 122 0.35 11.01 4.45
CA GLN A 122 -0.17 9.63 4.52
C GLN A 122 0.49 8.86 5.66
N ALA A 123 1.47 9.45 6.35
CA ALA A 123 2.07 8.93 7.58
C ALA A 123 1.05 8.52 8.67
N PRO A 124 -0.04 9.26 8.92
CA PRO A 124 -1.12 8.85 9.83
C PRO A 124 -1.87 7.63 9.31
N LEU A 125 -2.03 7.47 7.98
CA LEU A 125 -2.72 6.33 7.39
C LEU A 125 -1.91 5.04 7.60
N VAL A 126 -0.61 5.07 7.28
CA VAL A 126 0.30 3.92 7.48
C VAL A 126 0.39 3.51 8.95
N GLN A 127 0.51 4.48 9.87
CA GLN A 127 0.54 4.21 11.31
C GLN A 127 -0.80 3.68 11.84
N MET A 128 -1.92 4.21 11.34
CA MET A 128 -3.26 3.73 11.68
C MET A 128 -3.46 2.28 11.23
N MET A 129 -2.98 1.93 10.03
CA MET A 129 -3.06 0.58 9.50
C MET A 129 -2.21 -0.41 10.32
N ASP A 130 -0.99 -0.04 10.68
CA ASP A 130 -0.12 -0.86 11.55
C ASP A 130 -0.73 -1.04 12.97
N THR A 131 -1.35 0.02 13.51
CA THR A 131 -2.04 -0.05 14.80
C THR A 131 -3.26 -0.97 14.75
N ALA A 132 -4.07 -0.84 13.70
CA ALA A 132 -5.24 -1.69 13.48
C ALA A 132 -4.82 -3.17 13.33
N TYR A 133 -3.71 -3.42 12.63
CA TYR A 133 -3.15 -4.76 12.47
C TYR A 133 -2.74 -5.39 13.80
N LYS A 134 -1.91 -4.69 14.59
CA LYS A 134 -1.44 -5.18 15.88
C LYS A 134 -2.60 -5.49 16.81
N ARG A 135 -3.60 -4.60 16.84
CA ARG A 135 -4.81 -4.81 17.66
C ARG A 135 -5.63 -6.01 17.19
N TRP A 136 -5.73 -6.20 15.88
CA TRP A 136 -6.42 -7.33 15.30
C TRP A 136 -5.67 -8.66 15.58
N GLN A 137 -4.35 -8.70 15.42
CA GLN A 137 -3.51 -9.85 15.80
C GLN A 137 -3.68 -10.23 17.26
N GLU A 138 -3.67 -9.23 18.16
CA GLU A 138 -3.88 -9.46 19.59
C GLU A 138 -5.28 -10.01 19.87
N THR A 139 -6.31 -9.47 19.20
CA THR A 139 -7.70 -9.95 19.33
C THR A 139 -7.84 -11.39 18.86
N ILE A 140 -7.23 -11.72 17.71
CA ILE A 140 -7.17 -13.08 17.18
C ILE A 140 -6.45 -14.00 18.15
N ARG A 141 -5.28 -13.62 18.62
CA ARG A 141 -4.50 -14.42 19.59
C ARG A 141 -5.28 -14.69 20.87
N GLN A 142 -6.00 -13.69 21.40
CA GLN A 142 -6.84 -13.83 22.60
C GLN A 142 -8.06 -14.71 22.33
N PHE A 143 -8.74 -14.53 21.19
CA PHE A 143 -9.88 -15.35 20.80
C PHE A 143 -9.50 -16.82 20.64
N TYR A 144 -8.34 -17.10 20.04
CA TYR A 144 -7.84 -18.47 19.84
C TYR A 144 -7.12 -19.07 21.05
N ALA A 145 -6.76 -18.27 22.07
CA ALA A 145 -6.25 -18.74 23.35
C ALA A 145 -7.36 -19.10 24.35
N ALA A 146 -8.61 -18.69 24.09
CA ALA A 146 -9.75 -19.06 24.92
C ALA A 146 -10.08 -20.55 24.75
N PRO A 147 -10.31 -21.32 25.83
CA PRO A 147 -10.73 -22.71 25.69
C PRO A 147 -12.08 -22.74 24.97
N MET A 148 -12.14 -23.47 23.85
CA MET A 148 -13.40 -23.68 23.13
C MET A 148 -14.42 -24.23 24.12
N ILE A 149 -15.51 -23.48 24.28
CA ILE A 149 -16.66 -23.86 25.09
C ILE A 149 -17.14 -25.23 24.57
N SER A 150 -17.20 -26.16 25.52
CA SER A 150 -17.63 -27.56 25.49
C SER A 150 -18.33 -28.06 24.22
N GLN A 151 -17.92 -29.25 23.77
CA GLN A 151 -18.72 -30.11 22.89
C GLN A 151 -20.18 -30.13 23.37
N PRO A 152 -21.18 -30.04 22.46
CA PRO A 152 -22.56 -30.21 22.85
C PRO A 152 -22.70 -31.62 23.43
N GLU A 153 -23.03 -31.70 24.71
CA GLU A 153 -23.27 -32.98 25.39
C GLU A 153 -24.28 -33.78 24.58
N ALA A 154 -23.84 -34.92 24.07
CA ALA A 154 -24.73 -35.91 23.48
C ALA A 154 -25.75 -36.29 24.55
N ARG A 155 -26.96 -35.74 24.42
CA ARG A 155 -28.12 -36.12 25.22
C ARG A 155 -28.34 -37.62 25.02
N LYS A 156 -27.82 -38.43 25.94
CA LYS A 156 -28.21 -39.83 26.07
C LYS A 156 -29.64 -39.82 26.60
N SER A 157 -30.60 -39.90 25.70
CA SER A 157 -31.97 -40.25 26.04
C SER A 157 -31.98 -41.75 26.38
N ALA A 158 -32.10 -42.04 27.67
CA ALA A 158 -32.57 -43.33 28.17
C ALA A 158 -34.09 -43.43 27.98
#